data_AF-A0A440VAR9-F1
#
_entry.id   AF-A0A440VAR9-F1
#
_cell.length_a   1.000
_cell.length_b   1.000
_cell.length_c   1.000
_cell.angle_alpha   90.00
_cell.angle_beta   90.00
_cell.angle_gamma   90.00
#
_symmetry.space_group_name_H-M   'P 1'
#
loop_
_entity.id
_entity.type
_entity.pdbx_description
1 polymer ?
#
loop_
_entity_poly.entity_id
_entity_poly.type
_entity_poly.pdbx_seq_one_letter_code
_entity_poly.pdbx_strand_id
1 'polypeptide(L)'
;FTPQVVVNGSADAVGAAPGEIERLISTTPYAKGPALSLGDGKVSIGAGTAPGGAADVWLVRYARGVVEVPVARGENTGRTLPHANV
;
A
#
# COMPACT_ATOMS: atom_id res chain seq x y z
N PHE A 1 7.08 14.15 -3.63
CA PHE A 1 8.53 13.81 -3.59
C PHE A 1 8.65 12.30 -3.55
N THR A 2 9.82 11.73 -3.82
CA THR A 2 10.06 10.28 -3.69
C THR A 2 11.33 10.03 -2.88
N PRO A 3 11.39 8.96 -2.08
CA PRO A 3 10.30 8.03 -1.77
C PRO A 3 9.26 8.63 -0.81
N GLN A 4 7.98 8.32 -1.02
CA GLN A 4 6.85 8.76 -0.19
C GLN A 4 6.07 7.54 0.28
N VAL A 5 5.59 7.58 1.52
CA VAL A 5 4.64 6.62 2.09
C VAL A 5 3.36 7.36 2.45
N VAL A 6 2.22 6.82 2.04
CA VAL A 6 0.89 7.35 2.35
C VAL A 6 0.17 6.40 3.31
N VAL A 7 -0.35 6.92 4.41
CA VAL A 7 -1.06 6.16 5.45
C VAL A 7 -2.56 6.49 5.39
N ASN A 8 -3.38 5.46 5.27
CA ASN A 8 -4.86 5.52 5.22
C ASN A 8 -5.44 6.53 4.21
N GLY A 9 -4.65 6.96 3.21
CA GLY A 9 -5.06 7.94 2.19
C GLY A 9 -5.14 9.39 2.66
N SER A 10 -4.74 9.71 3.89
CA SER A 10 -4.94 11.05 4.47
C SER A 10 -3.70 11.70 5.10
N ALA A 11 -2.60 10.96 5.23
CA ALA A 11 -1.33 11.47 5.75
C ALA A 11 -0.15 10.86 4.97
N ASP A 12 0.96 11.58 4.88
CA ASP A 12 2.15 11.11 4.18
C ASP A 12 3.46 11.45 4.90
N ALA A 13 4.51 10.69 4.58
CA ALA A 13 5.86 10.87 5.09
C ALA A 13 6.92 10.46 4.06
N VAL A 14 8.18 10.82 4.34
CA VAL A 14 9.34 10.36 3.57
C VAL A 14 9.57 8.87 3.81
N GLY A 15 9.68 8.08 2.74
CA GLY A 15 9.79 6.62 2.82
C GLY A 15 11.04 6.09 3.52
N ALA A 16 12.06 6.94 3.72
CA ALA A 16 13.29 6.61 4.42
C ALA A 16 13.25 6.90 5.95
N ALA A 17 12.10 7.32 6.49
CA ALA A 17 11.95 7.73 7.90
C ALA A 17 11.03 6.76 8.69
N PRO A 18 11.50 5.57 9.09
CA PRO A 18 10.66 4.52 9.67
C PRO A 18 9.93 4.95 10.96
N GLY A 19 10.60 5.67 11.87
CA GLY A 19 9.95 6.12 13.11
C GLY A 19 8.84 7.18 12.90
N GLU A 20 8.91 7.94 11.82
CA GLU A 20 7.82 8.84 11.43
C GLU A 20 6.65 8.07 10.82
N ILE A 21 6.94 7.08 9.97
CA ILE A 21 5.93 6.19 9.39
C ILE A 21 5.18 5.44 10.49
N GLU A 22 5.88 4.84 11.45
CA GLU A 22 5.28 4.14 12.59
C GLU A 22 4.38 5.06 13.42
N ARG A 23 4.85 6.29 13.68
CA ARG A 23 4.05 7.30 14.38
C ARG A 23 2.78 7.62 13.59
N LEU A 24 2.88 7.90 12.30
CA LEU A 24 1.71 8.18 11.46
C LEU A 24 0.73 7.02 11.41
N ILE A 25 1.21 5.78 11.34
CA ILE A 25 0.35 4.58 11.40
C ILE A 25 -0.43 4.55 12.72
N SER A 26 0.22 4.86 13.85
CA SER A 26 -0.41 4.84 15.17
C SER A 26 -1.42 5.98 15.40
N THR A 27 -1.23 7.14 14.76
CA THR A 27 -2.04 8.33 15.01
C THR A 27 -3.09 8.60 13.94
N THR A 28 -2.93 8.07 12.73
CA THR A 28 -3.86 8.31 11.63
C THR A 28 -5.10 7.43 11.79
N PRO A 29 -6.31 8.00 11.89
CA PRO A 29 -7.53 7.21 12.01
C PRO A 29 -7.67 6.24 10.83
N TYR A 30 -8.19 5.05 11.10
CA TYR A 30 -8.60 4.15 10.03
C TYR A 30 -9.74 4.76 9.21
N ALA A 31 -9.72 4.50 7.91
CA ALA A 31 -10.85 4.85 7.05
C ALA A 31 -12.12 4.15 7.57
N LYS A 32 -13.21 4.93 7.68
CA LYS A 32 -14.52 4.38 8.01
C LYS A 32 -15.11 3.77 6.73
N GLY A 33 -15.48 2.50 6.78
CA GLY A 33 -16.00 1.79 5.62
C GLY A 33 -16.63 0.45 6.00
N PRO A 34 -17.23 -0.24 5.02
CA PRO A 34 -17.73 -1.60 5.23
C PRO A 34 -16.61 -2.55 5.64
N ALA A 35 -16.95 -3.58 6.42
CA ALA A 35 -15.98 -4.63 6.77
C ALA A 35 -15.53 -5.37 5.50
N LEU A 36 -14.24 -5.70 5.43
CA LEU A 36 -13.66 -6.51 4.35
C LEU A 36 -13.22 -7.85 4.91
N SER A 37 -13.51 -8.93 4.19
CA SER A 37 -12.95 -10.26 4.48
C SER A 37 -12.36 -10.89 3.23
N LEU A 38 -11.27 -11.63 3.43
CA LEU A 38 -10.55 -12.35 2.38
C LEU A 38 -10.52 -13.83 2.76
N GLY A 39 -10.94 -14.70 1.85
CA GLY A 39 -10.97 -16.15 2.06
C GLY A 39 -11.41 -16.88 0.80
N ASP A 40 -10.98 -18.12 0.60
CA ASP A 40 -11.39 -18.98 -0.51
C ASP A 40 -11.26 -18.34 -1.91
N GLY A 41 -10.22 -17.52 -2.10
CA GLY A 41 -10.00 -16.80 -3.36
C GLY A 41 -11.02 -15.68 -3.64
N LYS A 42 -11.77 -15.25 -2.62
CA LYS A 42 -12.80 -14.21 -2.69
C LYS A 42 -12.50 -13.07 -1.73
N VAL A 43 -12.94 -11.88 -2.13
CA VAL A 43 -13.05 -10.70 -1.27
C VAL A 43 -14.53 -10.43 -1.07
N SER A 44 -14.97 -10.34 0.18
CA SER A 44 -16.35 -9.94 0.52
C SER A 44 -16.35 -8.55 1.13
N ILE A 45 -17.30 -7.74 0.70
CA ILE A 45 -17.53 -6.38 1.20
C ILE A 45 -18.84 -6.42 2.00
N GLY A 46 -18.77 -6.10 3.28
CA GLY A 46 -19.92 -6.04 4.17
C GLY A 46 -20.88 -4.90 3.83
N ALA A 47 -22.02 -4.87 4.51
CA ALA A 47 -22.93 -3.75 4.43
C ALA A 47 -22.27 -2.46 4.93
N GLY A 48 -22.65 -1.33 4.34
CA GLY A 48 -22.20 -0.01 4.75
C GLY A 48 -23.16 1.07 4.27
N THR A 49 -23.10 2.23 4.91
CA THR A 49 -23.84 3.40 4.44
C THR A 49 -23.21 3.88 3.14
N ALA A 50 -24.01 3.96 2.08
CA ALA A 50 -23.55 4.55 0.83
C ALA A 50 -23.14 6.01 1.09
N PRO A 51 -21.96 6.45 0.61
CA PRO A 51 -21.64 7.88 0.61
C PRO A 51 -22.70 8.63 -0.22
N GLY A 52 -22.78 9.96 -0.08
CA GLY A 52 -23.76 10.79 -0.82
C GLY A 52 -23.62 10.79 -2.35
N GLY A 53 -22.78 9.92 -2.90
CA GLY A 53 -22.52 9.72 -4.32
C GLY A 53 -22.12 8.26 -4.61
N ALA A 54 -21.21 8.05 -5.55
CA ALA A 54 -20.68 6.72 -5.84
C ALA A 54 -19.54 6.32 -4.89
N ALA A 55 -19.31 5.03 -4.76
CA ALA A 55 -18.11 4.47 -4.13
C ALA A 55 -17.34 3.64 -5.15
N ASP A 56 -16.03 3.83 -5.20
CA ASP A 56 -15.14 3.00 -6.02
C ASP A 56 -14.58 1.85 -5.20
N VAL A 57 -14.50 0.66 -5.81
CA VAL A 57 -13.81 -0.50 -5.24
C VAL A 57 -12.51 -0.71 -6.01
N TRP A 58 -11.38 -0.45 -5.36
CA TRP A 58 -10.05 -0.62 -5.94
C TRP A 58 -9.48 -1.98 -5.53
N LEU A 59 -9.23 -2.86 -6.51
CA LEU A 59 -8.47 -4.09 -6.32
C LEU A 59 -7.05 -3.89 -6.83
N VAL A 60 -6.09 -3.75 -5.91
CA VAL A 60 -4.67 -3.70 -6.25
C VAL A 60 -4.05 -5.06 -5.99
N ARG A 61 -3.34 -5.59 -6.99
CA ARG A 61 -2.65 -6.89 -6.91
C ARG A 61 -1.15 -6.66 -6.97
N TYR A 62 -0.43 -7.40 -6.15
CA TYR A 62 1.02 -7.39 -6.10
C TYR A 62 1.56 -8.80 -6.26
N ALA A 63 2.78 -8.94 -6.78
CA ALA A 63 3.53 -10.18 -6.73
C ALA A 63 3.81 -10.55 -5.27
N ARG A 64 3.48 -11.79 -4.89
CA ARG A 64 3.78 -12.29 -3.54
C ARG A 64 5.27 -12.58 -3.42
N GLY A 65 5.89 -12.07 -2.36
CA GLY A 65 7.29 -12.32 -2.04
C GLY A 65 8.24 -11.29 -2.65
N VAL A 66 9.52 -11.65 -2.71
CA VAL A 66 10.56 -10.81 -3.28
C VAL A 66 10.66 -11.03 -4.78
N VAL A 67 10.66 -9.93 -5.54
CA VAL A 67 10.96 -9.88 -6.96
C VAL A 67 12.38 -9.34 -7.12
N GLU A 68 13.26 -10.18 -7.69
CA GLU A 68 14.66 -9.83 -7.96
C GLU A 68 14.75 -9.04 -9.28
N VAL A 69 15.16 -7.77 -9.20
CA VAL A 69 15.21 -6.88 -10.37
C VAL A 69 16.68 -6.65 -10.79
N PRO A 70 17.13 -7.23 -11.93
CA PRO A 70 18.49 -7.01 -12.41
C PRO A 70 18.65 -5.62 -13.03
N VAL A 71 19.75 -4.93 -12.70
CA VAL A 71 20.04 -3.57 -13.18
C VAL A 71 21.10 -3.60 -14.27
N ALA A 72 20.70 -3.32 -15.51
CA ALA A 72 21.57 -3.41 -16.68
C ALA A 72 22.45 -2.17 -16.91
N ARG A 73 22.07 -0.99 -16.42
CA ARG A 73 22.75 0.30 -16.67
C ARG A 73 22.59 1.27 -15.50
N GLY A 74 23.50 2.25 -15.41
CA GLY A 74 23.48 3.30 -14.38
C GLY A 74 24.34 2.99 -13.15
N GLU A 75 24.17 3.76 -12.07
CA GLU A 75 24.99 3.67 -10.86
C GLU A 75 24.93 2.28 -10.17
N ASN A 76 23.78 1.59 -10.27
CA ASN A 76 23.60 0.26 -9.70
C ASN A 76 23.88 -0.88 -10.71
N THR A 77 24.57 -0.63 -11.82
CA THR A 77 24.86 -1.65 -12.85
C THR A 77 25.51 -2.90 -12.26
N GLY A 78 25.03 -4.08 -12.68
CA GLY A 78 25.56 -5.38 -12.25
C GLY A 78 24.99 -5.85 -10.91
N ARG A 79 24.15 -5.05 -10.25
CA ARG A 79 23.41 -5.45 -9.05
C ARG A 79 22.03 -5.99 -9.42
N THR A 80 21.53 -6.86 -8.56
CA THR A 80 20.12 -7.26 -8.54
C THR A 80 19.51 -6.72 -7.26
N LEU A 81 18.40 -5.99 -7.37
CA LEU A 81 17.78 -5.29 -6.25
C LEU A 81 16.44 -5.94 -5.90
N PRO A 82 16.27 -6.40 -4.63
CA PRO A 82 15.03 -7.03 -4.20
C PRO A 82 13.93 -5.98 -4.05
N HIS A 83 12.76 -6.27 -4.61
CA HIS A 83 11.54 -5.48 -4.43
C HIS A 83 10.44 -6.38 -3.85
N ALA A 84 9.59 -5.82 -3.00
CA ALA A 84 8.42 -6.52 -2.47
C ALA A 84 7.17 -5.67 -2.72
N ASN A 85 6.02 -6.34 -2.86
CA ASN A 85 4.73 -5.70 -3.08
C ASN A 85 4.73 -4.78 -4.34
N VAL A 86 5.19 -5.32 -5.48
CA VAL A 86 5.22 -4.66 -6.80
C VAL A 86 4.30 -5.34 -7.80
#